data_AF-A0A5N0EAE0-F1
#
_entry.id   AF-A0A5N0EAE0-F1
#
_cell.length_a   1.000
_cell.length_b   1.000
_cell.length_c   1.000
_cell.angle_alpha   90.00
_cell.angle_beta   90.00
_cell.angle_gamma   90.00
#
_symmetry.space_group_name_H-M   'P 1'
#
loop_
_entity.id
_entity.type
_entity.pdbx_description
1 polymer ?
#
loop_
_entity_poly.entity_id
_entity_poly.type
_entity_poly.pdbx_seq_one_letter_code
_entity_poly.pdbx_strand_id
1 'polypeptide(L)'
;MSAQTISDSVHRLLMWLNGIGDRSDDARRYERDEFPCHECGMATAPIDGPDEWYTVHDAVWKCAAASASSILCIGCLETRLGRRLLHTDFVAAVLNQPGYGHHSPRLQSRLRPPVAN
;
A
#
# COMPACT_ATOMS: atom_id res chain seq x y z
N MET A 1 -28.90 9.27 5.12
CA MET A 1 -28.60 7.89 4.71
C MET A 1 -27.21 7.89 4.11
N SER A 2 -26.18 7.67 4.93
CA SER A 2 -24.78 7.87 4.52
C SER A 2 -24.20 6.56 4.00
N ALA A 3 -23.94 6.51 2.69
CA ALA A 3 -23.16 5.44 2.09
C ALA A 3 -21.73 5.51 2.65
N GLN A 4 -21.29 4.43 3.30
CA GLN A 4 -19.88 4.26 3.68
C GLN A 4 -19.03 4.30 2.41
N THR A 5 -18.22 5.34 2.25
CA THR A 5 -17.13 5.36 1.27
C THR A 5 -16.08 4.38 1.77
N ILE A 6 -16.17 3.13 1.31
CA ILE A 6 -15.09 2.17 1.43
C ILE A 6 -13.92 2.75 0.63
N SER A 7 -12.77 2.96 1.27
CA SER A 7 -11.54 3.37 0.58
C SER A 7 -11.27 2.43 -0.59
N ASP A 8 -10.90 2.95 -1.77
CA ASP A 8 -10.62 2.15 -2.96
C ASP A 8 -9.56 1.06 -2.70
N SER A 9 -8.69 1.26 -1.71
CA SER A 9 -7.74 0.25 -1.21
C SER A 9 -8.43 -0.99 -0.62
N VAL A 10 -9.57 -0.81 0.05
CA VAL A 10 -10.38 -1.90 0.63
C VAL A 10 -11.19 -2.62 -0.45
N HIS A 11 -11.65 -1.92 -1.50
CA HIS A 11 -12.30 -2.57 -2.65
C HIS A 11 -11.32 -3.50 -3.39
N ARG A 12 -10.04 -3.10 -3.51
CA ARG A 12 -8.98 -3.92 -4.11
C ARG A 12 -8.62 -5.13 -3.23
N LEU A 13 -8.61 -4.94 -1.90
CA LEU A 13 -8.43 -6.04 -0.93
C LEU A 13 -9.53 -7.12 -1.06
N LEU A 14 -10.79 -6.69 -1.24
CA LEU A 14 -11.93 -7.59 -1.44
C LEU A 14 -11.85 -8.35 -2.78
N MET A 15 -11.33 -7.75 -3.84
CA MET A 15 -11.13 -8.45 -5.11
C MET A 15 -10.04 -9.53 -5.02
N TRP A 16 -9.01 -9.32 -4.19
CA TRP A 16 -7.93 -10.28 -3.97
C TRP A 16 -8.36 -11.51 -3.16
N LEU A 17 -9.22 -11.34 -2.13
CA LEU A 17 -9.68 -12.45 -1.28
C LEU A 17 -10.64 -13.43 -1.99
N ASN A 18 -11.37 -12.97 -3.01
CA ASN A 18 -12.43 -13.75 -3.67
C ASN A 18 -11.95 -14.60 -4.87
N GLY A 19 -10.65 -14.60 -5.20
CA GLY A 19 -10.12 -15.15 -6.47
C GLY A 19 -9.35 -16.47 -6.37
N ILE A 20 -9.67 -17.37 -5.43
CA ILE A 20 -9.01 -18.69 -5.34
C ILE A 20 -9.82 -19.75 -6.10
N GLY A 21 -9.35 -20.12 -7.29
CA GLY A 21 -9.71 -21.39 -7.93
C GLY A 21 -9.60 -21.38 -9.44
N ASP A 22 -8.49 -21.90 -9.99
CA ASP A 22 -8.48 -23.14 -10.78
C ASP A 22 -7.05 -23.48 -11.23
N ARG A 23 -6.72 -24.78 -11.25
CA ARG A 23 -5.43 -25.35 -11.64
C ARG A 23 -5.55 -25.92 -13.05
N SER A 24 -4.89 -25.29 -14.03
CA SER A 24 -4.59 -25.95 -15.29
C SER A 24 -3.38 -25.30 -15.98
N ASP A 25 -2.45 -26.17 -16.36
CA ASP A 25 -1.14 -25.91 -16.95
C ASP A 25 -1.22 -25.18 -18.30
N ASP A 26 -1.04 -23.86 -18.30
CA ASP A 26 -0.43 -23.10 -19.40
C ASP A 26 0.05 -21.75 -18.83
N ALA A 27 1.31 -21.40 -19.09
CA ALA A 27 2.08 -20.42 -18.32
C ALA A 27 1.75 -18.94 -18.63
N ARG A 28 0.46 -18.59 -18.73
CA ARG A 28 0.01 -17.21 -18.47
C ARG A 28 -0.30 -17.08 -16.99
N ARG A 29 0.77 -17.12 -16.17
CA ARG A 29 0.75 -16.56 -14.81
C ARG A 29 -0.09 -15.29 -14.90
N TYR A 30 -1.23 -15.27 -14.22
CA TYR A 30 -2.01 -14.07 -14.00
C TYR A 30 -1.01 -12.93 -13.84
N GLU A 31 -1.02 -11.97 -14.78
CA GLU A 31 -0.33 -10.69 -14.65
C GLU A 31 -0.95 -10.04 -13.42
N ARG A 32 -0.51 -10.51 -12.25
CA ARG A 32 -0.89 -9.95 -10.98
C ARG A 32 -0.06 -8.69 -10.95
N ASP A 33 -0.61 -7.63 -11.53
CA ASP A 33 0.01 -6.31 -11.62
C ASP A 33 0.71 -6.10 -10.29
N GLU A 34 2.04 -6.02 -10.26
CA GLU A 34 2.81 -5.85 -9.01
C GLU A 34 2.61 -4.44 -8.41
N PHE A 35 1.56 -3.76 -8.88
CA PHE A 35 1.09 -2.43 -8.55
C PHE A 35 2.25 -1.45 -8.63
N PRO A 36 2.70 -1.10 -9.85
CA PRO A 36 3.85 -0.24 -10.01
C PRO A 36 3.58 1.14 -9.44
N CYS A 37 4.56 1.68 -8.73
CA CYS A 37 4.58 3.05 -8.28
C CYS A 37 4.46 3.98 -9.49
N HIS A 38 3.51 4.91 -9.44
CA HIS A 38 3.21 5.81 -10.54
C HIS A 38 4.39 6.71 -10.94
N GLU A 39 5.33 6.97 -10.02
CA GLU A 39 6.49 7.82 -10.32
C GLU A 39 7.74 7.04 -10.70
N CYS A 40 8.13 6.05 -9.89
CA CYS A 40 9.40 5.35 -10.08
C CYS A 40 9.27 3.96 -10.74
N GLY A 41 8.05 3.49 -10.97
CA GLY A 41 7.77 2.18 -11.58
C GLY A 41 8.05 0.96 -10.69
N MET A 42 8.59 1.15 -9.48
CA MET A 42 8.84 0.05 -8.52
C MET A 42 7.53 -0.69 -8.19
N ALA A 43 7.55 -2.01 -8.24
CA ALA A 43 6.49 -2.86 -7.71
C ALA A 43 6.23 -2.57 -6.22
N THR A 44 5.02 -2.12 -5.87
CA THR A 44 4.63 -1.87 -4.48
C THR A 44 4.03 -3.08 -3.79
N ALA A 45 3.56 -4.07 -4.54
CA ALA A 45 3.15 -5.36 -4.01
C ALA A 45 3.68 -6.47 -4.93
N PRO A 46 5.01 -6.68 -4.93
CA PRO A 46 5.64 -7.73 -5.73
C PRO A 46 5.15 -9.11 -5.27
N ILE A 47 5.17 -10.09 -6.17
CA ILE A 47 4.83 -11.48 -5.83
C ILE A 47 5.83 -12.05 -4.82
N ASP A 48 7.11 -11.73 -5.05
CA ASP A 48 8.22 -12.17 -4.23
C ASP A 48 9.04 -10.96 -3.74
N GLY A 49 9.37 -10.96 -2.46
CA GLY A 49 10.21 -9.92 -1.85
C GLY A 49 9.43 -8.87 -1.05
N PRO A 50 10.08 -7.75 -0.69
CA PRO A 50 9.51 -6.79 0.21
C PRO A 50 8.47 -5.88 -0.47
N ASP A 51 7.34 -5.65 0.20
CA ASP A 51 6.26 -4.79 -0.29
C ASP A 51 6.29 -3.38 0.30
N GLU A 52 5.66 -2.45 -0.41
CA GLU A 52 5.27 -1.14 0.10
C GLU A 52 3.74 -0.96 -0.02
N TRP A 53 3.00 -1.97 0.46
CA TRP A 53 1.54 -1.96 0.46
C TRP A 53 1.05 -1.38 1.79
N TYR A 54 0.54 -0.15 1.75
CA TYR A 54 0.11 0.59 2.95
C TYR A 54 -1.07 1.52 2.62
N THR A 55 -1.67 2.09 3.68
CA THR A 55 -2.67 3.15 3.53
C THR A 55 -2.44 4.27 4.54
N VAL A 56 -2.55 5.52 4.09
CA VAL A 56 -2.42 6.71 4.95
C VAL A 56 -3.77 7.40 5.08
N HIS A 57 -3.88 8.31 6.05
CA HIS A 57 -5.07 9.16 6.14
C HIS A 57 -5.29 9.95 4.85
N ASP A 58 -6.55 10.14 4.45
CA ASP A 58 -6.93 10.93 3.26
C ASP A 58 -6.29 12.32 3.25
N ALA A 59 -6.15 12.95 4.42
CA ALA A 59 -5.50 14.26 4.55
C ALA A 59 -4.04 14.21 4.09
N VAL A 60 -3.30 13.15 4.46
CA VAL A 60 -1.90 12.95 4.04
C VAL A 60 -1.84 12.70 2.54
N TRP A 61 -2.74 11.87 2.00
CA TRP A 61 -2.79 11.58 0.56
C TRP A 61 -3.11 12.83 -0.28
N LYS A 62 -4.08 13.64 0.18
CA LYS A 62 -4.46 14.91 -0.44
C LYS A 62 -3.33 15.94 -0.39
N CYS A 63 -2.61 16.05 0.73
CA CYS A 63 -1.46 16.95 0.86
C CYS A 63 -0.34 16.63 -0.14
N ALA A 64 -0.18 15.35 -0.52
CA ALA A 64 0.78 14.94 -1.54
C ALA A 64 0.32 15.24 -2.98
N ALA A 65 -0.87 15.84 -3.18
CA ALA A 65 -1.49 16.00 -4.50
C ALA A 65 -1.50 14.70 -5.31
N ALA A 66 -1.65 13.55 -4.63
CA ALA A 66 -1.72 12.24 -5.27
C ALA A 66 -3.13 12.01 -5.84
N SER A 67 -3.18 11.44 -7.06
CA SER A 67 -4.45 11.02 -7.65
C SER A 67 -5.04 9.87 -6.84
N ALA A 68 -6.36 9.83 -6.71
CA ALA A 68 -7.06 8.68 -6.11
C ALA A 68 -6.77 7.36 -6.85
N SER A 69 -6.46 7.43 -8.14
CA SER A 69 -6.12 6.27 -8.96
C SER A 69 -4.63 5.89 -8.96
N SER A 70 -3.76 6.74 -8.41
CA SER A 70 -2.32 6.48 -8.40
C SER A 70 -1.90 5.63 -7.21
N ILE A 71 -0.89 4.79 -7.41
CA ILE A 71 -0.22 4.04 -6.34
C ILE A 71 1.18 4.63 -6.19
N LEU A 72 1.60 4.89 -4.95
CA LEU A 72 2.93 5.44 -4.67
C LEU A 72 3.64 4.53 -3.68
N CYS A 73 4.91 4.29 -3.95
CA CYS A 73 5.81 3.73 -2.96
C CYS A 73 6.02 4.78 -1.85
N ILE A 74 6.40 4.33 -0.64
CA ILE A 74 6.51 5.22 0.53
C ILE A 74 7.51 6.35 0.29
N GLY A 75 8.58 6.08 -0.47
CA GLY A 75 9.59 7.08 -0.83
C GLY A 75 9.03 8.19 -1.71
N CYS A 76 8.29 7.84 -2.77
CA CYS A 76 7.67 8.83 -3.66
C CYS A 76 6.62 9.66 -2.92
N LEU A 77 5.85 9.04 -2.02
CA LEU A 77 4.92 9.78 -1.16
C LEU A 77 5.66 10.77 -0.24
N GLU A 78 6.75 10.35 0.42
CA GLU A 78 7.60 11.22 1.24
C GLU A 78 8.21 12.37 0.42
N THR A 79 8.64 12.10 -0.82
CA THR A 79 9.15 13.13 -1.74
C THR A 79 8.10 14.18 -2.07
N ARG A 80 6.86 13.77 -2.40
CA ARG A 80 5.77 14.70 -2.67
C ARG A 80 5.38 15.54 -1.46
N LEU A 81 5.41 14.94 -0.28
CA LEU A 81 5.11 15.65 0.97
C LEU A 81 6.23 16.58 1.42
N GLY A 82 7.44 16.41 0.91
CA GLY A 82 8.63 17.12 1.39
C GLY A 82 9.02 16.77 2.82
N ARG A 83 8.50 15.66 3.37
CA ARG A 83 8.80 15.17 4.72
C ARG A 83 8.74 13.67 4.80
N ARG A 84 9.44 13.11 5.79
CA ARG A 84 9.31 11.70 6.17
C ARG A 84 7.93 11.46 6.81
N LEU A 85 7.33 10.31 6.54
CA LEU A 85 6.09 9.89 7.20
C LEU A 85 6.37 9.43 8.64
N LEU A 86 5.39 9.66 9.50
CA LEU A 86 5.34 9.23 10.89
C LEU A 86 4.27 8.15 11.06
N HIS A 87 4.39 7.32 12.10
CA HIS A 87 3.41 6.25 12.36
C HIS A 87 1.96 6.75 12.47
N THR A 88 1.76 8.00 12.89
CA THR A 88 0.46 8.67 12.99
C THR A 88 -0.14 9.09 11.65
N ASP A 89 0.62 9.04 10.55
CA ASP A 89 0.10 9.33 9.21
C ASP A 89 -0.70 8.14 8.64
N PHE A 90 -0.56 6.96 9.23
CA PHE A 90 -1.14 5.71 8.77
C PHE A 90 -2.50 5.45 9.43
N VAL A 91 -3.45 4.95 8.65
CA VAL A 91 -4.75 4.51 9.20
C VAL A 91 -4.52 3.29 10.11
N ALA A 92 -5.29 3.18 11.19
CA ALA A 92 -5.32 1.99 12.03
C ALA A 92 -6.01 0.81 11.29
N ALA A 93 -5.33 0.23 10.31
CA ALA A 93 -5.78 -0.89 9.50
C ALA A 93 -4.81 -2.07 9.63
N VAL A 94 -5.32 -3.30 9.44
CA VAL A 94 -4.49 -4.53 9.45
C VAL A 94 -3.34 -4.43 8.46
N LEU A 95 -3.59 -3.81 7.31
CA LEU A 95 -2.59 -3.55 6.27
C LEU A 95 -1.36 -2.78 6.77
N ASN A 96 -1.51 -1.92 7.77
CA ASN A 96 -0.42 -1.10 8.31
C ASN A 96 0.20 -1.71 9.57
N GLN A 97 -0.19 -2.93 9.96
CA GLN A 97 0.44 -3.59 11.09
C GLN A 97 1.84 -4.04 10.70
N PRO A 98 2.89 -3.78 11.51
CA PRO A 98 4.27 -4.13 11.14
C PRO A 98 4.54 -5.62 10.89
N GLY A 99 3.64 -6.52 11.29
CA GLY A 99 3.72 -7.96 11.04
C GLY A 99 2.80 -8.45 9.91
N TYR A 100 2.08 -7.56 9.24
CA TYR A 100 1.31 -7.89 8.05
C TYR A 100 2.22 -7.86 6.82
N GLY A 101 2.01 -8.80 5.89
CA GLY A 101 2.77 -8.85 4.64
C GLY A 101 4.28 -8.99 4.86
N HIS A 102 5.04 -8.63 3.83
CA HIS A 102 6.50 -8.64 3.80
C HIS A 102 7.00 -7.20 3.66
N HIS A 103 6.51 -6.28 4.50
CA HIS A 103 6.82 -4.86 4.35
C HIS A 103 8.33 -4.56 4.24
N SER A 104 8.68 -3.64 3.36
CA SER A 104 10.06 -3.19 3.18
C SER A 104 10.64 -2.63 4.49
N PRO A 105 11.95 -2.73 4.73
CA PRO A 105 12.57 -2.15 5.93
C PRO A 105 12.26 -0.66 6.09
N ARG A 106 12.13 0.06 4.97
CA ARG A 106 11.73 1.46 4.94
C ARG A 106 10.32 1.61 5.48
N LEU A 107 9.32 0.93 4.92
CA LEU A 107 7.92 1.00 5.39
C LEU A 107 7.81 0.60 6.87
N GLN A 108 8.43 -0.51 7.29
CA GLN A 108 8.42 -0.96 8.68
C GLN A 108 8.90 0.11 9.66
N SER A 109 9.95 0.87 9.29
CA SER A 109 10.49 1.94 10.13
C SER A 109 9.58 3.17 10.24
N ARG A 110 8.52 3.29 9.42
CA ARG A 110 7.52 4.37 9.51
C ARG A 110 6.26 3.91 10.23
N LEU A 111 5.90 2.62 10.12
CA LEU A 111 4.75 2.04 10.82
C LEU A 111 4.96 1.92 12.34
N ARG A 112 6.21 1.90 12.80
CA ARG A 112 6.53 1.81 14.22
C ARG A 112 6.69 3.19 14.84
N PRO A 113 6.16 3.42 16.06
CA PRO A 113 6.54 4.58 16.85
C PRO A 113 8.06 4.63 17.02
N PRO A 114 8.66 5.83 17.14
CA PRO A 114 10.04 5.95 17.61
C PRO A 114 10.15 5.22 18.95
N VAL A 115 11.19 4.39 19.12
CA VAL A 115 11.49 3.84 20.44
C VAL A 115 11.88 5.02 21.32
N ALA A 116 11.08 5.29 22.34
CA ALA A 116 11.43 6.28 23.35
C ALA A 116 12.65 5.73 24.12
N ASN A 117 13.75 6.47 24.11
CA ASN A 117 14.88 6.23 25.00
C ASN A 117 14.56 6.73 26.41
#